data_AF-A0A2K3JHZ1-F1
#
_entry.id   AF-A0A2K3JHZ1-F1
#
_cell.length_a   1.000
_cell.length_b   1.000
_cell.length_c   1.000
_cell.angle_alpha   90.00
_cell.angle_beta   90.00
_cell.angle_gamma   90.00
#
_symmetry.space_group_name_H-M   'P 1'
#
loop_
_entity.id
_entity.type
_entity.pdbx_description
1 polymer ?
#
loop_
_entity_poly.entity_id
_entity_poly.type
_entity_poly.pdbx_seq_one_letter_code
_entity_poly.pdbx_strand_id
1 'polypeptide(L)' 'MQGGHYKDSIECIKVLELLESTGAGFHEIQAVRYIWRAGRKTGESKEKDLKKALNYLHRKLEGKWFYE' A
#
# COMPACT_ATOMS: atom_id res chain seq x y z
N MET A 1 -12.71 17.24 4.18
CA MET A 1 -11.30 16.85 4.39
C MET A 1 -11.14 16.43 5.84
N GLN A 2 -11.13 15.12 6.12
CA GLN A 2 -10.83 14.59 7.45
C GLN A 2 -9.31 14.47 7.59
N GLY A 3 -8.70 15.47 8.24
CA GLY A 3 -7.32 15.39 8.68
C GLY A 3 -7.22 14.54 9.93
N GLY A 4 -6.24 13.63 10.02
CA GLY A 4 -5.86 13.06 11.31
C GLY A 4 -5.13 11.72 11.38
N HIS A 5 -5.06 10.88 10.33
CA HIS A 5 -4.48 9.53 10.49
C HIS A 5 -3.00 9.37 10.15
N TYR A 6 -2.36 10.40 9.60
CA TYR A 6 -1.05 10.24 8.96
C TYR A 6 0.00 11.29 9.35
N LYS A 7 -0.26 12.09 10.39
CA LYS A 7 0.79 12.93 10.99
C LYS A 7 1.90 11.99 11.48
N ASP A 8 3.11 12.16 10.94
CA ASP A 8 4.28 11.30 11.15
C ASP A 8 4.23 9.90 10.53
N SER A 9 3.29 9.63 9.61
CA SER A 9 3.25 8.33 8.96
C SER A 9 4.37 8.19 7.93
N ILE A 10 5.00 7.02 7.93
CA ILE A 10 5.90 6.56 6.86
C ILE A 10 5.17 6.43 5.53
N GLU A 11 3.84 6.52 5.50
CA GLU A 11 3.04 6.35 4.30
C GLU A 11 3.19 7.57 3.37
N CYS A 12 3.29 7.32 2.06
CA CYS A 12 3.48 8.36 1.05
C CYS A 12 2.18 9.11 0.73
N ILE A 13 1.61 9.81 1.71
CA ILE A 13 0.22 10.32 1.67
C ILE A 13 -0.11 11.09 0.40
N LYS A 14 0.75 12.03 -0.01
CA LYS A 14 0.53 12.81 -1.23
C LYS A 14 0.41 11.94 -2.48
N VAL A 15 1.19 10.85 -2.58
CA VAL A 15 1.12 9.92 -3.71
C VAL A 15 -0.17 9.09 -3.63
N LEU A 16 -0.57 8.65 -2.43
CA LEU A 16 -1.82 7.89 -2.25
C LEU A 16 -3.04 8.74 -2.57
N GLU A 17 -3.09 9.99 -2.10
CA GLU A 17 -4.14 10.97 -2.42
C GLU A 17 -4.20 11.26 -3.93
N LEU A 18 -3.04 11.41 -4.59
CA LEU A 18 -2.98 11.59 -6.03
C LEU A 18 -3.54 10.36 -6.75
N LEU A 19 -3.14 9.15 -6.36
CA LEU A 19 -3.64 7.91 -6.97
C LEU A 19 -5.15 7.78 -6.82
N GLU A 20 -5.69 8.04 -5.62
CA GLU A 20 -7.14 8.10 -5.38
C GLU A 20 -7.83 9.11 -6.32
N SER A 21 -7.26 10.30 -6.49
CA SER A 21 -7.80 11.34 -7.38
C SER A 21 -7.78 10.96 -8.87
N THR A 22 -6.87 10.08 -9.28
CA THR A 22 -6.75 9.59 -10.67
C THR A 22 -7.66 8.40 -10.98
N GLY A 23 -8.43 7.92 -10.01
CA GLY A 23 -9.29 6.74 -10.15
C GLY A 23 -8.55 5.41 -10.03
N ALA A 24 -7.34 5.40 -9.46
CA ALA A 24 -6.64 4.16 -9.15
C ALA A 24 -7.50 3.31 -8.20
N GLY A 25 -7.55 2.01 -8.44
CA GLY A 25 -8.31 1.09 -7.60
C GLY A 25 -7.63 0.86 -6.26
N PHE A 26 -8.44 0.44 -5.28
CA PHE A 26 -7.99 0.15 -3.92
C PHE A 26 -6.74 -0.73 -3.88
N HIS A 27 -6.72 -1.83 -4.64
CA HIS A 27 -5.57 -2.75 -4.65
C HIS A 27 -4.27 -2.11 -5.17
N GLU A 28 -4.35 -1.23 -6.16
CA GLU A 28 -3.17 -0.53 -6.70
C GLU A 28 -2.60 0.47 -5.68
N ILE A 29 -3.47 1.25 -5.03
CA ILE A 29 -3.10 2.19 -3.97
C ILE A 29 -2.42 1.45 -2.82
N GLN A 30 -2.98 0.31 -2.40
CA GLN A 30 -2.42 -0.52 -1.33
C GLN A 30 -1.06 -1.11 -1.71
N ALA A 31 -0.90 -1.59 -2.95
CA ALA A 31 0.38 -2.10 -3.43
C ALA A 31 1.47 -1.02 -3.37
N VAL A 32 1.21 0.18 -3.88
CA VAL A 32 2.15 1.32 -3.82
C VAL A 32 2.49 1.69 -2.37
N ARG A 33 1.48 1.71 -1.50
CA ARG A 33 1.66 1.96 -0.07
C ARG A 33 2.67 0.99 0.56
N TYR A 34 2.49 -0.32 0.36
CA TYR A 34 3.39 -1.31 0.94
C TYR A 34 4.78 -1.33 0.30
N ILE A 35 4.89 -1.05 -1.01
CA ILE A 35 6.19 -0.85 -1.68
C ILE A 35 6.94 0.33 -1.06
N TRP A 36 6.25 1.45 -0.84
CA TRP A 36 6.84 2.60 -0.17
C TRP A 36 7.21 2.29 1.28
N ARG A 37 6.39 1.55 2.01
CA ARG A 37 6.66 1.21 3.42
C ARG A 37 7.85 0.26 3.60
N ALA A 38 8.13 -0.60 2.61
CA ALA A 38 9.13 -1.65 2.69
C ALA A 38 10.51 -1.14 3.09
N GLY A 39 10.98 -1.56 4.27
CA GLY A 39 12.29 -1.18 4.83
C GLY A 39 12.33 0.21 5.47
N ARG A 40 11.21 0.94 5.52
CA ARG A 40 11.10 2.25 6.18
C ARG A 40 10.41 2.14 7.55
N LYS A 41 9.51 1.17 7.73
CA LYS A 41 8.77 0.95 8.98
C LYS A 41 9.55 0.12 10.00
N THR A 42 9.98 0.77 11.08
CA THR A 42 10.59 0.12 12.24
C THR A 42 9.69 -1.00 12.77
N GLY A 43 10.27 -2.19 12.99
CA GLY A 43 9.55 -3.35 13.52
C GLY A 43 8.74 -4.16 12.49
N GLU A 44 8.68 -3.75 11.21
CA GLU A 44 8.12 -4.57 10.13
C GLU A 44 9.23 -5.00 9.17
N SER A 45 9.23 -6.27 8.78
CA SER A 45 10.18 -6.79 7.78
C SER A 45 9.90 -6.20 6.40
N LYS A 46 10.96 -5.81 5.68
CA LYS A 46 10.91 -5.41 4.26
C LYS A 46 10.24 -6.49 3.42
N GLU A 47 10.56 -7.76 3.65
CA GLU A 47 9.99 -8.90 2.92
C GLU A 47 8.47 -8.99 3.13
N LYS A 48 8.01 -8.82 4.37
CA LYS A 48 6.58 -8.85 4.72
C LYS A 48 5.79 -7.77 3.97
N ASP A 49 6.37 -6.59 3.80
CA ASP A 49 5.75 -5.51 3.02
C ASP A 49 5.71 -5.81 1.53
N LEU A 50 6.78 -6.36 0.97
CA LEU A 50 6.80 -6.77 -0.44
C LEU A 50 5.79 -7.88 -0.73
N LYS A 51 5.66 -8.88 0.17
CA LYS A 51 4.64 -9.93 0.07
C LYS A 51 3.22 -9.37 0.13
N LYS A 52 2.97 -8.39 1.01
CA LYS A 52 1.67 -7.69 1.03
C LYS A 52 1.39 -6.97 -0.28
N ALA A 53 2.37 -6.23 -0.81
CA ALA A 53 2.21 -5.55 -2.11
C ALA A 53 1.90 -6.54 -3.24
N LEU A 54 2.63 -7.65 -3.31
CA LEU A 54 2.39 -8.72 -4.27
C LEU A 54 0.97 -9.28 -4.15
N ASN A 55 0.50 -9.55 -2.93
CA ASN A 55 -0.84 -10.06 -2.70
C ASN A 55 -1.93 -9.06 -3.14
N TYR A 56 -1.73 -7.75 -2.96
CA TYR A 56 -2.68 -6.75 -3.47
C TYR A 56 -2.74 -6.74 -5.01
N LEU A 57 -1.59 -6.81 -5.68
CA LEU A 57 -1.55 -6.90 -7.14
C LEU A 57 -2.18 -8.22 -7.63
N HIS A 58 -1.89 -9.34 -6.97
CA HIS A 58 -2.51 -10.62 -7.28
C HIS A 58 -4.04 -10.56 -7.14
N ARG A 59 -4.55 -9.98 -6.04
CA ARG A 59 -6.00 -9.78 -5.83
C ARG A 59 -6.64 -8.88 -6.87
N LYS A 60 -5.92 -7.89 -7.40
CA LYS A 60 -6.42 -7.04 -8.50
C LYS A 60 -6.62 -7.84 -9.79
N LEU A 61 -5.71 -8.75 -10.09
CA LEU A 61 -5.71 -9.54 -11.32
C LEU A 61 -6.65 -10.76 -11.22
N GLU A 62 -6.60 -11.46 -10.10
CA GLU A 62 -7.22 -12.80 -9.95
C GLU A 62 -8.46 -12.80 -9.05
N GLY A 63 -8.73 -11.71 -8.33
CA GLY A 63 -9.87 -11.62 -7.40
C GLY A 63 -9.76 -12.49 -6.14
N LYS A 64 -8.66 -13.23 -5.95
CA LYS A 64 -8.43 -14.15 -4.82
C LYS A 64 -7.12 -13.83 -4.08
N TRP A 65 -7.00 -14.32 -2.86
CA TRP A 65 -5.78 -14.18 -2.06
C TRP A 65 -4.64 -15.00 -2.63
N PHE A 66 -3.42 -14.46 -2.52
CA PHE A 66 -2.21 -15.20 -2.74
C PHE A 66 -1.91 -16.00 -1.47
N TYR A 67 -2.10 -17.31 -1.55
CA TYR A 67 -1.71 -18.23 -0.49
C TYR A 67 -0.25 -18.65 -0.78
N GLU A 68 0.67 -18.25 0.09
CA GLU A 68 2.00 -18.89 0.17
C GLU A 68 1.88 -20.21 0.93
#